data_AF-A0A0F6Q2X6-F1
#
_entry.id   AF-A0A0F6Q2X6-F1
#
_cell.length_a   1.000
_cell.length_b   1.000
_cell.length_c   1.000
_cell.angle_alpha   90.00
_cell.angle_beta   90.00
_cell.angle_gamma   90.00
#
_symmetry.space_group_name_H-M   'P 1'
#
loop_
_entity.id
_entity.type
_entity.pdbx_description
1 polymer ?
#
loop_
_entity_poly.entity_id
_entity_poly.type
_entity_poly.pdbx_seq_one_letter_code
_entity_poly.pdbx_strand_id
1 'polypeptide(L)'
;MDRNPKNKVVVITGGAGGIGYEMADQFLQNGTKTIILLDMTEAAGVTAAQTLNEKYGKDKAVFIKCDITKDLEKVSSDIFHKYEVDVLINNAGILDETDLRKTIEINCIALIEWSMKFFEHWRVDQGGRGGTIFNVSSIKLRNKLYWALPDRLVILSTTT
;
A
#
# COMPACT_ATOMS: atom_id res chain seq x y z
N MET A 1 -2.01 -4.79 20.75
CA MET A 1 -1.65 -3.79 19.73
C MET A 1 -2.89 -3.08 19.26
N ASP A 2 -2.84 -1.75 19.18
CA ASP A 2 -3.95 -0.92 18.71
C ASP A 2 -4.09 -0.99 17.18
N ARG A 3 -5.15 -1.65 16.72
CA ARG A 3 -5.49 -1.81 15.29
C ARG A 3 -6.27 -0.62 14.72
N ASN A 4 -6.44 0.45 15.50
CA ASN A 4 -7.15 1.64 15.07
C ASN A 4 -6.35 2.39 13.97
N PRO A 5 -6.95 2.71 12.82
CA PRO A 5 -6.30 3.53 11.78
C PRO A 5 -6.23 5.02 12.13
N LYS A 6 -6.96 5.47 13.16
CA LYS A 6 -7.04 6.87 13.54
C LYS A 6 -5.67 7.48 13.83
N ASN A 7 -5.45 8.69 13.33
CA ASN A 7 -4.21 9.47 13.48
C ASN A 7 -2.93 8.84 12.90
N LYS A 8 -3.04 7.76 12.12
CA LYS A 8 -1.90 7.11 11.47
C LYS A 8 -1.57 7.72 10.11
N VAL A 9 -0.33 7.56 9.66
CA VAL A 9 0.09 7.81 8.28
C VAL A 9 0.24 6.46 7.56
N VAL A 10 -0.47 6.33 6.44
CA VAL A 10 -0.57 5.07 5.69
C VAL A 10 -0.02 5.27 4.28
N VAL A 11 0.87 4.39 3.83
CA VAL A 11 1.37 4.33 2.46
C VAL A 11 0.66 3.19 1.72
N ILE A 12 0.17 3.45 0.51
CA ILE A 12 -0.55 2.47 -0.31
C ILE A 12 0.10 2.40 -1.70
N THR A 13 0.59 1.22 -2.09
CA THR A 13 1.03 0.98 -3.47
C THR A 13 -0.16 0.69 -4.38
N GLY A 14 -0.13 1.20 -5.61
CA GLY A 14 -1.29 1.13 -6.53
C GLY A 14 -2.50 1.89 -5.99
N GLY A 15 -2.25 3.01 -5.31
CA GLY A 15 -3.27 3.75 -4.57
C GLY A 15 -4.17 4.65 -5.44
N ALA A 16 -3.82 4.88 -6.71
CA ALA A 16 -4.54 5.83 -7.56
C ALA A 16 -5.86 5.30 -8.12
N GLY A 17 -6.19 4.03 -7.94
CA GLY A 17 -7.42 3.44 -8.47
C GLY A 17 -7.82 2.12 -7.83
N GLY A 18 -8.97 1.60 -8.28
CA GLY A 18 -9.50 0.30 -7.88
C GLY A 18 -9.56 0.11 -6.36
N ILE A 19 -9.11 -1.05 -5.89
CA ILE A 19 -9.10 -1.41 -4.46
C ILE A 19 -8.19 -0.48 -3.65
N GLY A 20 -7.07 -0.03 -4.22
CA GLY A 20 -6.14 0.87 -3.55
C GLY A 20 -6.77 2.21 -3.18
N TYR A 21 -7.50 2.81 -4.12
CA TYR A 21 -8.24 4.05 -3.88
C TYR A 21 -9.37 3.87 -2.86
N GLU A 22 -10.15 2.79 -2.97
CA GLU A 22 -11.22 2.52 -2.02
C GLU A 22 -10.67 2.32 -0.60
N MET A 23 -9.54 1.63 -0.45
CA MET A 23 -8.86 1.54 0.85
C MET A 23 -8.44 2.93 1.35
N ALA A 24 -7.87 3.79 0.51
CA ALA A 24 -7.52 5.15 0.90
C ALA A 24 -8.74 5.93 1.43
N ASP A 25 -9.88 5.84 0.73
CA ASP A 25 -11.14 6.45 1.12
C ASP A 25 -11.62 5.94 2.49
N GLN A 26 -11.66 4.61 2.67
CA GLN A 26 -12.08 3.96 3.92
C GLN A 26 -11.16 4.30 5.09
N PHE A 27 -9.84 4.31 4.90
CA PHE A 27 -8.91 4.68 5.96
C PHE A 27 -9.12 6.14 6.39
N LEU A 28 -9.31 7.07 5.45
CA LEU A 28 -9.58 8.48 5.76
C LEU A 28 -10.92 8.67 6.47
N GLN A 29 -11.96 7.96 6.04
CA GLN A 29 -13.26 7.94 6.72
C GLN A 29 -13.14 7.51 8.19
N ASN A 30 -12.21 6.61 8.50
CA ASN A 30 -11.93 6.14 9.86
C ASN A 30 -10.92 7.02 10.64
N GLY A 31 -10.66 8.24 10.17
CA GLY A 31 -9.88 9.25 10.91
C GLY A 31 -8.37 9.09 10.78
N THR A 32 -7.89 8.41 9.74
CA THR A 32 -6.46 8.36 9.39
C THR A 32 -5.93 9.80 9.21
N LYS A 33 -4.68 10.03 9.63
CA LYS A 33 -4.07 11.38 9.58
C LYS A 33 -3.83 11.79 8.14
N THR A 34 -3.11 10.94 7.39
CA THR A 34 -2.70 11.17 6.00
C THR A 34 -2.55 9.83 5.27
N ILE A 35 -2.98 9.77 4.01
CA ILE A 35 -2.69 8.68 3.07
C ILE A 35 -1.65 9.15 2.06
N ILE A 36 -0.66 8.32 1.80
CA ILE A 36 0.33 8.49 0.74
C ILE A 36 0.04 7.46 -0.35
N LEU A 37 -0.39 7.94 -1.52
CA LEU A 37 -0.72 7.12 -2.68
C LEU A 37 0.52 7.00 -3.56
N LEU A 38 0.99 5.78 -3.78
CA LEU A 38 2.05 5.47 -4.74
C LEU A 38 1.43 4.84 -5.97
N ASP A 39 1.69 5.40 -7.15
CA ASP A 39 1.21 4.86 -8.42
C ASP A 39 2.07 5.36 -9.59
N MET A 40 2.08 4.61 -10.70
CA MET A 40 2.77 5.01 -11.93
C MET A 40 1.98 6.05 -12.73
N THR A 41 0.65 6.02 -12.62
CA THR A 41 -0.24 6.85 -13.45
C THR A 41 -0.44 8.22 -12.83
N GLU A 42 0.40 9.17 -13.23
CA GLU A 42 0.43 10.52 -12.65
C GLU A 42 -0.92 11.25 -12.69
N ALA A 43 -1.62 11.22 -13.84
CA ALA A 43 -2.93 11.86 -13.96
C ALA A 43 -3.96 11.26 -12.98
N ALA A 44 -4.04 9.92 -12.90
CA ALA A 44 -4.95 9.24 -11.98
C ALA A 44 -4.58 9.52 -10.51
N GLY A 45 -3.28 9.51 -10.19
CA GLY A 45 -2.79 9.77 -8.84
C GLY A 45 -3.07 11.18 -8.36
N VAL A 46 -2.86 12.19 -9.21
CA VAL A 46 -3.19 13.59 -8.92
C VAL A 46 -4.68 13.75 -8.69
N THR A 47 -5.52 13.21 -9.58
CA THR A 47 -6.98 13.26 -9.42
C THR A 47 -7.42 12.56 -8.13
N ALA A 48 -6.92 11.36 -7.85
CA ALA A 48 -7.25 10.62 -6.64
C ALA A 48 -6.92 11.41 -5.36
N ALA A 49 -5.72 11.98 -5.26
CA ALA A 49 -5.33 12.78 -4.11
C ALA A 49 -6.19 14.06 -3.98
N GLN A 50 -6.50 14.73 -5.10
CA GLN A 50 -7.39 15.90 -5.09
C GLN A 50 -8.78 15.55 -4.56
N THR A 51 -9.41 14.50 -5.10
CA THR A 51 -10.75 14.06 -4.67
C THR A 51 -10.80 13.69 -3.19
N LEU A 52 -9.79 12.97 -2.68
CA LEU A 52 -9.72 12.63 -1.26
C LEU A 52 -9.51 13.87 -0.38
N ASN A 53 -8.69 14.84 -0.82
CA ASN A 53 -8.49 16.09 -0.09
C ASN A 53 -9.75 16.98 -0.09
N GLU A 54 -10.52 17.01 -1.17
CA GLU A 54 -11.81 17.71 -1.22
C GLU A 54 -12.81 17.09 -0.25
N LYS A 55 -12.83 15.75 -0.14
CA LYS A 55 -13.76 15.02 0.73
C LYS A 55 -13.40 15.08 2.22
N TYR A 56 -12.10 14.99 2.57
CA TYR A 56 -11.66 14.83 3.96
C TYR A 56 -10.88 16.01 4.53
N GLY A 57 -10.58 17.02 3.70
CA GLY A 57 -9.82 18.19 4.07
C GLY A 57 -8.41 18.19 3.46
N LYS A 58 -7.78 19.36 3.53
CA LYS A 58 -6.43 19.59 2.97
C LYS A 58 -5.39 18.66 3.61
N ASP A 59 -4.43 18.21 2.81
CA ASP A 59 -3.26 17.40 3.20
C ASP A 59 -3.62 16.01 3.78
N LYS A 60 -4.83 15.53 3.51
CA LYS A 60 -5.30 14.18 3.85
C LYS A 60 -4.79 13.11 2.90
N ALA A 61 -4.59 13.45 1.63
CA ALA A 61 -4.03 12.55 0.64
C ALA A 61 -2.86 13.23 -0.08
N VAL A 62 -1.76 12.50 -0.21
CA VAL A 62 -0.56 12.92 -0.94
C VAL A 62 -0.29 11.90 -2.02
N PHE A 63 -0.11 12.35 -3.26
CA PHE A 63 0.29 11.48 -4.34
C PHE A 63 1.80 11.59 -4.59
N ILE A 64 2.45 10.43 -4.79
CA ILE A 64 3.84 10.34 -5.22
C ILE A 64 3.87 9.38 -6.43
N LYS A 65 4.31 9.91 -7.58
CA LYS A 65 4.55 9.07 -8.76
C LYS A 65 5.67 8.09 -8.46
N CYS A 66 5.40 6.80 -8.63
CA CYS A 66 6.31 5.74 -8.24
C CYS A 66 6.11 4.51 -9.13
N ASP A 67 7.17 4.08 -9.82
CA ASP A 67 7.31 2.72 -10.31
C ASP A 67 7.89 1.86 -9.17
N ILE A 68 7.02 1.07 -8.53
CA ILE A 68 7.40 0.28 -7.36
C ILE A 68 8.50 -0.76 -7.63
N THR A 69 8.76 -1.08 -8.91
CA THR A 69 9.83 -2.01 -9.31
C THR A 69 11.20 -1.34 -9.45
N LYS A 70 11.27 0.00 -9.41
CA LYS A 70 12.49 0.77 -9.68
C LYS A 70 12.80 1.85 -8.67
N ASP A 71 11.76 2.47 -8.09
CA ASP A 71 11.89 3.71 -7.33
C ASP A 71 11.96 3.48 -5.80
N LEU A 72 12.14 2.23 -5.36
CA LEU A 72 12.09 1.83 -3.94
C LEU A 72 12.93 2.74 -3.05
N GLU A 73 14.23 2.86 -3.32
CA GLU A 73 15.16 3.60 -2.47
C GLU A 73 14.83 5.09 -2.40
N LYS A 74 14.61 5.72 -3.56
CA LYS A 74 14.32 7.15 -3.65
C LYS A 74 13.01 7.50 -2.94
N VAL A 75 11.93 6.79 -3.28
CA VAL A 75 10.59 7.12 -2.78
C VAL A 75 10.45 6.77 -1.30
N SER A 76 10.96 5.62 -0.85
CA SER A 76 10.92 5.26 0.58
C SER A 76 11.73 6.25 1.44
N SER A 77 12.93 6.64 1.00
CA SER A 77 13.74 7.64 1.71
C SER A 77 13.03 8.99 1.82
N ASP A 78 12.43 9.47 0.73
CA ASP A 78 11.67 10.73 0.73
C ASP A 78 10.47 10.66 1.68
N ILE A 79 9.78 9.52 1.74
CA ILE A 79 8.66 9.29 2.64
C ILE A 79 9.13 9.29 4.09
N PHE A 80 10.16 8.52 4.44
CA PHE A 80 10.65 8.40 5.82
C PHE A 80 11.23 9.71 6.35
N HIS A 81 11.79 10.55 5.48
CA HIS A 81 12.27 11.87 5.86
C HIS A 81 11.13 12.85 6.16
N LYS A 82 10.02 12.78 5.41
CA LYS A 82 8.91 13.75 5.50
C LYS A 82 7.80 13.32 6.45
N TYR A 83 7.65 12.03 6.67
CA TYR A 83 6.50 11.46 7.36
C TYR A 83 6.94 10.40 8.36
N GLU A 84 6.30 10.44 9.52
CA GLU A 84 6.35 9.35 10.48
C GLU A 84 5.31 8.28 10.08
N VAL A 85 5.72 7.32 9.24
CA VAL A 85 4.78 6.33 8.65
C VAL A 85 4.49 5.19 9.60
N ASP A 86 3.23 4.78 9.71
CA ASP A 86 2.76 3.72 10.60
C ASP A 86 2.40 2.43 9.86
N VAL A 87 1.91 2.55 8.61
CA VAL A 87 1.32 1.44 7.87
C VAL A 87 1.76 1.46 6.41
N LEU A 88 2.14 0.29 5.91
CA LEU A 88 2.35 0.01 4.49
C LEU A 88 1.27 -0.95 4.02
N ILE A 89 0.58 -0.60 2.94
CA ILE A 89 -0.35 -1.46 2.24
C ILE A 89 0.23 -1.77 0.86
N ASN A 90 0.76 -2.97 0.70
CA ASN A 90 1.17 -3.49 -0.60
C ASN A 90 -0.08 -3.95 -1.36
N ASN A 91 -0.56 -3.09 -2.27
CA ASN A 91 -1.77 -3.33 -3.03
C ASN A 91 -1.56 -3.32 -4.54
N ALA A 92 -0.49 -2.70 -5.04
CA ALA A 92 -0.17 -2.75 -6.46
C ALA A 92 -0.08 -4.20 -6.93
N GLY A 93 -0.78 -4.48 -8.03
CA GLY A 93 -0.79 -5.80 -8.63
C GLY A 93 -1.37 -5.78 -10.04
N ILE A 94 -0.87 -6.66 -10.88
CA ILE A 94 -1.34 -6.85 -12.26
C ILE A 94 -1.66 -8.32 -12.52
N LEU A 95 -2.44 -8.57 -13.58
CA LEU A 95 -2.59 -9.90 -14.16
C LEU A 95 -2.31 -9.77 -15.64
N ASP A 96 -1.08 -10.08 -16.04
CA ASP A 96 -0.65 -10.08 -17.43
C ASP A 96 -0.18 -11.49 -17.80
N GLU A 97 -1.05 -12.23 -18.48
CA GLU A 97 -0.76 -13.60 -18.93
C GLU A 97 0.26 -13.64 -20.08
N THR A 98 0.54 -12.50 -20.71
CA THR A 98 1.52 -12.40 -21.80
C THR A 98 2.93 -12.09 -21.30
N ASP A 99 3.05 -11.46 -20.13
CA ASP A 99 4.31 -11.15 -19.46
C ASP A 99 4.32 -11.62 -18.00
N LEU A 100 4.63 -12.90 -17.84
CA LEU A 100 4.73 -13.54 -16.52
C LEU A 100 5.86 -12.95 -15.68
N ARG A 101 6.95 -12.47 -16.30
CA ARG A 101 8.07 -11.87 -15.56
C ARG A 101 7.62 -10.58 -14.90
N LYS A 102 6.99 -9.69 -15.66
CA LYS A 102 6.42 -8.45 -15.13
C LYS A 102 5.39 -8.71 -14.03
N THR A 103 4.57 -9.73 -14.18
CA THR A 103 3.62 -10.13 -13.13
C THR A 103 4.33 -10.55 -11.84
N ILE A 104 5.40 -11.34 -11.92
CA ILE A 104 6.21 -11.75 -10.75
C ILE A 104 6.94 -10.55 -10.13
N GLU A 105 7.50 -9.68 -10.97
CA GLU A 105 8.23 -8.48 -10.54
C GLU A 105 7.32 -7.57 -9.70
N ILE A 106 6.10 -7.28 -10.18
CA ILE A 106 5.17 -6.39 -9.49
C ILE A 106 4.52 -7.09 -8.29
N ASN A 107 3.95 -8.28 -8.49
CA ASN A 107 3.10 -8.91 -7.47
C ASN A 107 3.89 -9.62 -6.36
N CYS A 108 5.17 -9.92 -6.57
CA CYS A 108 5.99 -10.68 -5.63
C CYS A 108 7.27 -9.94 -5.25
N ILE A 109 8.13 -9.65 -6.21
CA ILE A 109 9.46 -9.08 -5.92
C ILE A 109 9.32 -7.70 -5.28
N ALA A 110 8.64 -6.77 -5.96
CA ALA A 110 8.41 -5.43 -5.42
C ALA A 110 7.67 -5.49 -4.07
N LEU A 111 6.62 -6.31 -3.95
CA LEU A 111 5.91 -6.49 -2.67
C LEU A 111 6.86 -6.88 -1.52
N ILE A 112 7.78 -7.82 -1.75
CA ILE A 112 8.75 -8.27 -0.75
C ILE A 112 9.77 -7.17 -0.45
N GLU A 113 10.33 -6.53 -1.48
CA GLU A 113 11.33 -5.48 -1.32
C GLU A 113 10.79 -4.28 -0.54
N TRP A 114 9.58 -3.83 -0.85
CA TRP A 114 8.90 -2.76 -0.11
C TRP A 114 8.61 -3.17 1.34
N SER A 115 8.18 -4.43 1.56
CA SER A 115 7.99 -4.96 2.91
C SER A 115 9.28 -4.95 3.72
N MET A 116 10.39 -5.41 3.12
CA MET A 116 11.70 -5.44 3.77
C MET A 116 12.22 -4.03 4.07
N LYS A 117 12.05 -3.09 3.14
CA LYS A 117 12.48 -1.70 3.32
C LYS A 117 11.75 -1.02 4.48
N PHE A 118 10.44 -1.19 4.58
CA PHE A 118 9.65 -0.64 5.68
C PHE A 118 9.92 -1.38 7.00
N PHE A 119 10.13 -2.69 6.95
CA PHE A 119 10.56 -3.45 8.11
C PHE A 119 11.88 -2.92 8.67
N GLU A 120 12.91 -2.72 7.83
CA GLU A 120 14.20 -2.14 8.23
C GLU A 120 14.04 -0.78 8.91
N HIS A 121 13.21 0.11 8.36
CA HIS A 121 12.92 1.41 8.96
C HIS A 121 12.22 1.29 10.32
N TRP A 122 11.39 0.26 10.51
CA TRP A 122 10.61 0.06 11.73
C TRP A 122 11.26 -0.85 12.78
N ARG A 123 12.44 -1.42 12.51
CA ARG A 123 13.14 -2.32 13.44
C ARG A 123 13.36 -1.70 14.80
N VAL A 124 12.66 -2.22 15.81
CA VAL A 124 12.74 -1.73 17.19
C VAL A 124 14.12 -1.96 17.82
N ASP A 125 14.83 -3.00 17.40
CA ASP A 125 16.19 -3.28 17.83
C ASP A 125 17.23 -2.32 17.21
N GLN A 126 16.82 -1.54 16.20
CA GLN A 126 17.61 -0.48 15.56
C GLN A 126 17.09 0.92 15.92
N GLY A 127 16.27 1.05 16.96
CA GLY A 127 15.69 2.33 17.39
C GLY A 127 14.46 2.77 16.60
N GLY A 128 13.94 1.95 15.69
CA GLY A 128 12.64 2.13 15.06
C GLY A 128 11.50 1.97 16.06
N ARG A 129 10.31 2.41 15.67
CA ARG A 129 9.11 2.43 16.54
C ARG A 129 8.10 1.30 16.27
N GLY A 130 8.43 0.40 15.36
CA GLY A 130 7.49 -0.58 14.81
C GLY A 130 6.50 0.03 13.82
N GLY A 131 5.77 -0.84 13.12
CA GLY A 131 4.75 -0.46 12.15
C GLY A 131 3.92 -1.67 11.73
N THR A 132 3.06 -1.52 10.72
CA THR A 132 2.21 -2.61 10.23
C THR A 132 2.29 -2.73 8.72
N ILE A 133 2.46 -3.96 8.21
CA ILE A 133 2.45 -4.28 6.79
C ILE A 133 1.18 -5.08 6.45
N PHE A 134 0.40 -4.59 5.49
CA PHE A 134 -0.73 -5.29 4.90
C PHE A 134 -0.41 -5.67 3.46
N ASN A 135 -0.46 -6.96 3.16
CA ASN A 135 -0.29 -7.47 1.80
C ASN A 135 -1.67 -7.84 1.24
N VAL A 136 -2.11 -7.09 0.24
CA VAL A 136 -3.32 -7.43 -0.51
C VAL A 136 -2.97 -8.53 -1.49
N SER A 137 -3.71 -9.63 -1.43
CA SER A 137 -3.51 -10.79 -2.28
C SER A 137 -4.85 -11.24 -2.86
N SER A 138 -4.82 -12.28 -3.68
CA SER A 138 -6.02 -12.85 -4.31
C SER A 138 -6.30 -14.25 -3.80
N ILE A 139 -7.59 -14.57 -3.59
CA ILE A 139 -8.00 -15.95 -3.29
C ILE A 139 -7.71 -16.89 -4.46
N LYS A 140 -7.51 -16.37 -5.69
CA LYS A 140 -7.08 -17.16 -6.84
C LYS A 140 -5.69 -17.80 -6.63
N LEU A 141 -4.82 -17.21 -5.79
CA LEU A 141 -3.54 -17.83 -5.40
C LEU A 141 -3.71 -19.00 -4.43
N ARG A 142 -4.86 -19.09 -3.75
CA ARG A 142 -5.08 -20.08 -2.69
C ARG A 142 -5.45 -21.46 -3.23
N ASN A 143 -5.95 -21.59 -4.46
CA ASN A 143 -6.69 -22.80 -4.85
C ASN A 143 -6.25 -23.48 -6.16
N LYS A 144 -5.53 -24.59 -5.97
CA LYS A 144 -5.82 -25.89 -6.60
C LYS A 144 -6.45 -26.89 -5.62
N LEU A 145 -6.97 -26.43 -4.48
CA LEU A 145 -7.87 -27.17 -3.57
C LEU A 145 -9.14 -26.30 -3.37
N TYR A 146 -10.26 -26.83 -2.90
CA TYR A 146 -11.51 -26.12 -2.56
C TYR A 146 -12.48 -25.83 -3.72
N TRP A 147 -13.23 -26.87 -4.07
CA TRP A 147 -14.49 -26.87 -4.82
C TRP A 147 -15.70 -26.28 -4.07
N ALA A 148 -15.54 -25.30 -3.17
CA ALA A 148 -16.67 -24.82 -2.39
C ALA A 148 -16.58 -23.34 -2.00
N LEU A 149 -17.57 -22.60 -2.51
CA LEU A 149 -18.12 -21.31 -2.06
C LEU A 149 -17.71 -20.04 -2.83
N PRO A 150 -18.70 -19.18 -3.18
CA PRO A 150 -18.52 -17.98 -3.96
C PRO A 150 -18.11 -16.79 -3.07
N ASP A 151 -17.24 -15.95 -3.62
CA ASP A 151 -16.86 -14.60 -3.19
C ASP A 151 -16.22 -14.44 -1.79
N ARG A 152 -14.92 -14.04 -1.77
CA ARG A 152 -14.33 -13.01 -0.86
C ARG A 152 -12.81 -12.80 -1.06
N LEU A 153 -12.39 -11.54 -0.92
CA LEU A 153 -11.02 -11.01 -0.85
C LEU A 153 -10.31 -11.46 0.44
N VAL A 154 -9.01 -11.78 0.39
CA VAL A 154 -8.19 -12.14 1.57
C VAL A 154 -7.07 -11.10 1.75
N ILE A 155 -7.12 -10.35 2.84
CA ILE A 155 -6.06 -9.44 3.29
C ILE A 155 -5.13 -10.25 4.19
N LEU A 156 -3.88 -10.47 3.79
CA LEU A 156 -2.88 -11.12 4.64
C LEU A 156 -2.07 -10.02 5.36
N SER A 157 -2.36 -9.81 6.64
CA SER A 157 -1.55 -8.95 7.50
C SER A 157 -0.44 -9.76 8.16
N THR A 158 0.82 -9.40 7.94
CA THR A 158 1.93 -9.86 8.77
C THR A 158 2.38 -8.69 9.64
N THR A 159 2.06 -8.75 10.94
CA THR A 159 2.62 -7.85 11.94
C THR A 159 3.94 -8.43 12.45
N THR A 160 5.04 -7.68 12.31
CA THR A 160 6.32 -7.91 13.03
C THR A 160 6.39 -7.04 14.27
#